data_AF-A0A382RNI3-F1
#
_entry.id   AF-A0A382RNI3-F1
#
_cell.length_a   1.000
_cell.length_b   1.000
_cell.length_c   1.000
_cell.angle_alpha   90.00
_cell.angle_beta   90.00
_cell.angle_gamma   90.00
#
_symmetry.space_group_name_H-M   'P 1'
#
loop_
_entity.id
_entity.type
_entity.pdbx_description
1 polymer ?
#
loop_
_entity_poly.entity_id
_entity_poly.type
_entity_poly.pdbx_seq_one_letter_code
_entity_poly.pdbx_strand_id
1 'polypeptide(L)'
;MLKKEASAITGGLSRPSKMPCPGISLPASSCQTGQKLARCPGTPCHGCYALKGMYRFPNVQAALTRRLAALQHPAWVQAMTALIAGHEYFRWHDSGDLQSSWHLKQIFEVCNNTPDTAHWLPTQERQYLPLPGSSVPSNLLIRLSNAKIDTKP
;
A
#
# COMPACT_ATOMS: atom_id res chain seq x y z
N MET A 1 1.20 21.85 5.05
CA MET A 1 1.87 20.93 5.98
C MET A 1 3.29 20.71 5.48
N LEU A 2 4.29 20.84 6.35
CA LEU A 2 5.69 20.59 5.96
C LEU A 2 5.93 19.08 5.78
N LYS A 3 6.80 18.69 4.83
CA LYS A 3 7.11 17.26 4.57
C LYS A 3 7.60 16.52 5.83
N LYS A 4 8.31 17.22 6.73
CA LYS A 4 8.77 16.66 8.00
C LYS A 4 7.61 16.28 8.93
N GLU A 5 6.60 17.14 9.06
CA GLU A 5 5.39 16.89 9.87
C GLU A 5 4.58 15.75 9.27
N ALA A 6 4.40 15.79 7.96
CA ALA A 6 3.67 14.77 7.22
C ALA A 6 4.33 13.38 7.35
N SER A 7 5.67 13.32 7.32
CA SER A 7 6.43 12.08 7.55
C SER A 7 6.29 11.56 8.98
N ALA A 8 6.15 12.44 9.98
CA ALA A 8 5.92 12.02 11.36
C ALA A 8 4.53 11.39 11.52
N ILE A 9 3.51 11.99 10.90
CA ILE A 9 2.11 11.49 10.92
C ILE A 9 1.98 10.14 10.23
N THR A 10 2.53 10.01 9.02
CA THR A 10 2.34 8.80 8.18
C THR A 10 3.30 7.66 8.52
N GLY A 11 4.33 7.94 9.30
CA GLY A 11 5.46 7.04 9.52
C GLY A 11 6.50 7.04 8.39
N GLY A 12 6.34 7.93 7.40
CA GLY A 12 7.26 8.19 6.29
C GLY A 12 7.10 7.25 5.11
N LEU A 13 7.54 7.69 3.93
CA LEU A 13 7.49 6.89 2.70
C LEU A 13 8.59 5.81 2.65
N SER A 14 8.38 4.75 1.89
CA SER A 14 9.40 3.78 1.51
C SER A 14 10.10 4.20 0.22
N ARG A 15 11.35 3.76 0.06
CA ARG A 15 12.18 3.99 -1.13
C ARG A 15 12.56 2.63 -1.74
N PRO A 16 11.61 1.91 -2.36
CA PRO A 16 11.88 0.61 -2.95
C PRO A 16 12.90 0.75 -4.10
N SER A 17 13.90 -0.13 -4.16
CA SER A 17 14.92 -0.08 -5.23
C SER A 17 14.41 -0.56 -6.60
N LYS A 18 13.31 -1.31 -6.62
CA LYS A 18 12.74 -1.90 -7.85
C LYS A 18 11.84 -0.94 -8.64
N MET A 19 11.51 0.22 -8.09
CA MET A 19 10.66 1.21 -8.75
C MET A 19 11.30 2.59 -8.59
N PRO A 20 11.32 3.43 -9.64
CA PRO A 20 11.88 4.78 -9.57
C PRO A 20 10.93 5.77 -8.89
N CYS A 21 10.18 5.34 -7.87
CA CYS A 21 9.19 6.14 -7.18
C CYS A 21 9.12 5.80 -5.69
N PRO A 22 8.71 6.76 -4.84
CA PRO A 22 8.43 6.45 -3.45
C PRO A 22 7.16 5.59 -3.34
N GLY A 23 7.00 4.96 -2.19
CA GLY A 23 5.79 4.24 -1.88
C GLY A 23 5.43 4.28 -0.40
N ILE A 24 4.44 3.49 -0.03
CA ILE A 24 4.15 3.20 1.37
C ILE A 24 3.85 1.73 1.56
N SER A 25 4.53 1.14 2.53
CA SER A 25 4.57 -0.29 2.77
C SER A 25 3.99 -0.60 4.13
N LEU A 26 3.19 -1.66 4.19
CA LEU A 26 2.62 -2.18 5.43
C LEU A 26 3.25 -3.55 5.73
N PRO A 27 3.15 -4.05 6.98
CA PRO A 27 3.68 -5.37 7.29
C PRO A 27 2.86 -6.45 6.59
N ALA A 28 3.54 -7.37 5.91
CA ALA A 28 2.87 -8.47 5.20
C ALA A 28 2.14 -9.44 6.16
N SER A 29 2.52 -9.45 7.44
CA SER A 29 1.80 -10.17 8.51
C SER A 29 0.38 -9.63 8.74
N SER A 30 0.09 -8.40 8.31
CA SER A 30 -1.25 -7.78 8.42
C SER A 30 -2.07 -7.88 7.13
N CYS A 31 -1.58 -8.59 6.10
CA CYS A 31 -2.42 -8.92 4.94
C CYS A 31 -3.54 -9.88 5.35
N GLN A 32 -4.78 -9.63 4.94
CA GLN A 32 -5.91 -10.47 5.33
C GLN A 32 -6.06 -11.65 4.37
N THR A 33 -6.08 -11.37 3.07
CA THR A 33 -6.11 -12.41 2.03
C THR A 33 -4.72 -13.05 1.89
N GLY A 34 -3.66 -12.25 1.95
CA GLY A 34 -2.29 -12.74 1.80
C GLY A 34 -1.89 -13.78 2.84
N GLN A 35 -2.29 -13.63 4.10
CA GLN A 35 -1.98 -14.61 5.16
C GLN A 35 -2.75 -15.93 4.99
N LYS A 36 -3.95 -15.90 4.40
CA LYS A 36 -4.69 -17.12 4.03
C LYS A 36 -3.99 -17.84 2.88
N LEU A 37 -3.67 -17.09 1.82
CA LEU A 37 -2.96 -17.63 0.64
C LEU A 37 -1.57 -18.15 1.00
N ALA A 38 -0.89 -17.58 2.00
CA ALA A 38 0.41 -18.04 2.47
C ALA A 38 0.40 -19.52 2.91
N ARG A 39 -0.75 -20.07 3.30
CA ARG A 39 -0.92 -21.47 3.69
C ARG A 39 -1.21 -22.41 2.50
N CYS A 40 -1.42 -21.84 1.31
CA CYS A 40 -1.80 -22.58 0.11
C CYS A 40 -0.63 -22.61 -0.90
N PRO A 41 -0.01 -23.77 -1.14
CA PRO A 41 1.01 -23.93 -2.19
C PRO A 41 0.51 -23.48 -3.56
N GLY A 42 1.43 -22.97 -4.39
CA GLY A 42 1.13 -22.47 -5.73
C GLY A 42 0.50 -21.08 -5.78
N THR A 43 0.36 -20.40 -4.64
CA THR A 43 -0.04 -18.99 -4.59
C THR A 43 1.18 -18.07 -4.48
N PRO A 44 1.11 -16.82 -4.96
CA PRO A 44 2.19 -15.84 -4.78
C PRO A 44 2.54 -15.56 -3.30
N CYS A 45 1.61 -15.83 -2.38
CA CYS A 45 1.79 -15.57 -0.96
C CYS A 45 2.46 -16.75 -0.21
N HIS A 46 2.43 -17.98 -0.73
CA HIS A 46 2.96 -19.19 -0.05
C HIS A 46 4.43 -19.10 0.34
N GLY A 47 5.20 -18.30 -0.40
CA GLY A 47 6.60 -18.02 -0.13
C GLY A 47 6.90 -16.53 0.07
N CYS A 48 5.92 -15.73 0.50
CA CYS A 48 5.95 -14.27 0.45
C CYS A 48 7.33 -13.69 0.85
N TYR A 49 7.94 -12.97 -0.08
CA TYR A 49 9.26 -12.38 0.11
C TYR A 49 9.29 -11.37 1.26
N ALA A 50 8.16 -10.69 1.52
CA ALA A 50 8.01 -9.69 2.58
C ALA A 50 7.87 -10.30 3.99
N LEU A 51 7.85 -11.63 4.12
CA LEU A 51 7.93 -12.33 5.41
C LEU A 51 9.34 -12.86 5.71
N LYS A 52 10.32 -12.55 4.86
CA LYS A 52 11.69 -13.11 4.90
C LYS A 52 12.74 -12.02 4.67
N GLY A 53 14.01 -12.38 4.86
CA GLY A 53 15.16 -11.53 4.55
C GLY A 53 15.11 -10.16 5.26
N MET A 54 15.42 -9.10 4.51
CA MET A 54 15.50 -7.71 5.01
C MET A 54 14.21 -7.22 5.67
N TYR A 55 13.05 -7.75 5.27
CA TYR A 55 11.79 -7.38 5.90
C TYR A 55 11.71 -7.83 7.36
N ARG A 56 12.53 -8.78 7.81
CA ARG A 56 12.59 -9.22 9.22
C ARG A 56 13.47 -8.35 10.11
N PHE A 57 14.18 -7.37 9.54
CA PHE A 57 15.08 -6.53 10.34
C PHE A 57 14.26 -5.65 11.30
N PRO A 58 14.67 -5.50 12.57
CA PRO A 58 13.87 -4.81 13.58
C PRO A 58 13.49 -3.37 13.20
N ASN A 59 14.42 -2.63 12.59
CA ASN A 59 14.17 -1.26 12.12
C ASN A 59 13.13 -1.21 10.97
N VAL A 60 13.15 -2.19 10.07
CA VAL A 60 12.16 -2.31 8.99
C VAL A 60 10.79 -2.65 9.57
N GLN A 61 10.72 -3.65 10.45
CA GLN A 61 9.47 -4.01 11.13
C GLN A 61 8.89 -2.83 11.91
N ALA A 62 9.71 -2.09 12.65
CA ALA A 62 9.27 -0.90 13.38
C ALA A 62 8.69 0.17 12.44
N ALA A 63 9.31 0.40 11.27
CA ALA A 63 8.78 1.35 10.29
C ALA A 63 7.45 0.89 9.68
N LEU A 64 7.31 -0.40 9.36
CA LEU A 64 6.07 -0.97 8.82
C LEU A 64 4.94 -0.90 9.85
N THR A 65 5.19 -1.28 11.11
CA THR A 65 4.21 -1.21 12.20
C THR A 65 3.79 0.23 12.48
N ARG A 66 4.72 1.18 12.46
CA ARG A 66 4.40 2.61 12.60
C ARG A 66 3.46 3.10 11.49
N ARG A 67 3.72 2.74 10.23
CA ARG A 67 2.85 3.09 9.09
C ARG A 67 1.46 2.46 9.20
N LEU A 68 1.39 1.22 9.68
CA LEU A 68 0.12 0.54 9.93
C LEU A 68 -0.71 1.26 10.99
N ALA A 69 -0.10 1.62 12.12
CA ALA A 69 -0.77 2.39 13.17
C ALA A 69 -1.20 3.78 12.67
N ALA A 70 -0.37 4.43 11.86
CA ALA A 70 -0.63 5.75 11.30
C ALA A 70 -1.87 5.82 10.42
N LEU A 71 -2.36 4.69 9.86
CA LEU A 71 -3.58 4.69 9.05
C LEU A 71 -4.78 5.28 9.79
N GLN A 72 -4.84 5.14 11.12
CA GLN A 72 -5.95 5.66 11.94
C GLN A 72 -5.82 7.16 12.24
N HIS A 73 -4.71 7.81 11.88
CA HIS A 73 -4.49 9.21 12.20
C HIS A 73 -5.45 10.10 11.39
N PRO A 74 -6.17 11.05 12.02
CA PRO A 74 -7.19 11.87 11.33
C PRO A 74 -6.61 12.71 10.18
N ALA A 75 -5.37 13.19 10.35
CA ALA A 75 -4.66 13.94 9.31
C ALA A 75 -3.89 13.06 8.30
N TRP A 76 -4.10 11.73 8.29
CA TRP A 76 -3.31 10.83 7.43
C TRP A 76 -3.43 11.16 5.95
N VAL A 77 -4.64 11.46 5.44
CA VAL A 77 -4.86 11.85 4.03
C VAL A 77 -4.09 13.12 3.71
N GLN A 78 -4.25 14.17 4.52
CA GLN A 78 -3.56 15.45 4.32
C GLN A 78 -2.04 15.27 4.33
N ALA A 79 -1.52 14.44 5.23
CA ALA A 79 -0.10 14.14 5.33
C ALA A 79 0.41 13.34 4.12
N MET A 80 -0.31 12.31 3.69
CA MET A 80 0.03 11.55 2.49
C MET A 80 0.04 12.44 1.24
N THR A 81 -0.98 13.28 1.05
CA THR A 81 -1.04 14.27 -0.04
C THR A 81 0.20 15.17 -0.04
N ALA A 82 0.58 15.72 1.12
CA ALA A 82 1.76 16.60 1.23
C ALA A 82 3.09 15.88 0.91
N LEU A 83 3.19 14.58 1.22
CA LEU A 83 4.37 13.78 0.90
C LEU A 83 4.45 13.39 -0.58
N ILE A 84 3.30 13.11 -1.20
CA ILE A 84 3.21 12.67 -2.60
C ILE A 84 3.31 13.85 -3.57
N ALA A 85 2.87 15.04 -3.17
CA ALA A 85 2.92 16.24 -4.01
C ALA A 85 4.32 16.46 -4.63
N GLY A 86 4.33 16.58 -5.96
CA GLY A 86 5.53 16.75 -6.79
C GLY A 86 6.19 15.44 -7.25
N HIS A 87 5.64 14.27 -6.93
CA HIS A 87 6.07 13.00 -7.51
C HIS A 87 5.20 12.63 -8.71
N GLU A 88 5.83 12.33 -9.85
CA GLU A 88 5.13 11.89 -11.06
C GLU A 88 4.49 10.51 -10.88
N TYR A 89 5.14 9.62 -10.13
CA TYR A 89 4.68 8.25 -9.88
C TYR A 89 4.64 7.97 -8.38
N PHE A 90 3.67 7.17 -7.93
CA PHE A 90 3.60 6.68 -6.56
C PHE A 90 3.13 5.22 -6.49
N ARG A 91 3.81 4.41 -5.68
CA ARG A 91 3.43 3.00 -5.46
C ARG A 91 2.80 2.80 -4.09
N TRP A 92 1.56 2.33 -4.08
CA TRP A 92 0.95 1.76 -2.89
C TRP A 92 1.46 0.33 -2.71
N HIS A 93 1.98 0.02 -1.52
CA HIS A 93 2.32 -1.33 -1.05
C HIS A 93 3.29 -2.10 -1.98
N ASP A 94 4.59 -2.03 -1.70
CA ASP A 94 5.51 -3.09 -2.13
C ASP A 94 5.35 -4.34 -1.23
N SER A 95 5.16 -4.13 0.08
CA SER A 95 4.73 -5.11 1.07
C SER A 95 3.47 -4.68 1.80
N GLY A 96 2.79 -5.66 2.39
CA GLY A 96 1.49 -5.42 3.02
C GLY A 96 0.41 -5.22 1.96
N ASP A 97 -0.80 -4.90 2.40
CA ASP A 97 -1.94 -4.71 1.50
C ASP A 97 -3.02 -3.84 2.17
N LEU A 98 -4.12 -3.58 1.46
CA LEU A 98 -5.30 -2.90 1.98
C LEU A 98 -5.78 -3.51 3.30
N GLN A 99 -6.26 -2.66 4.20
CA GLN A 99 -6.64 -3.05 5.56
C GLN A 99 -8.15 -3.00 5.79
N SER A 100 -8.88 -2.26 4.95
CA SER A 100 -10.33 -2.12 5.00
C SER A 100 -10.84 -1.38 3.76
N SER A 101 -12.15 -1.39 3.54
CA SER A 101 -12.81 -0.47 2.59
C SER A 101 -12.57 1.00 2.95
N TRP A 102 -12.48 1.30 4.25
CA TRP A 102 -12.10 2.63 4.74
C TRP A 102 -10.69 3.00 4.27
N HIS A 103 -9.70 2.12 4.40
CA HIS A 103 -8.34 2.38 3.93
C HIS A 103 -8.32 2.65 2.42
N LEU A 104 -9.07 1.87 1.62
CA LEU A 104 -9.20 2.11 0.18
C LEU A 104 -9.83 3.48 -0.12
N LYS A 105 -10.87 3.88 0.64
CA LYS A 105 -11.48 5.21 0.52
C LYS A 105 -10.47 6.32 0.79
N GLN A 106 -9.66 6.21 1.84
CA GLN A 106 -8.61 7.19 2.14
C GLN A 106 -7.56 7.27 1.02
N ILE A 107 -7.21 6.14 0.39
CA ILE A 107 -6.33 6.13 -0.79
C ILE A 107 -6.97 6.90 -1.95
N PHE A 108 -8.28 6.73 -2.19
CA PHE A 108 -8.97 7.49 -3.24
C PHE A 108 -8.91 9.00 -2.97
N GLU A 109 -9.13 9.43 -1.73
CA GLU A 109 -9.00 10.84 -1.35
C GLU A 109 -7.58 11.37 -1.60
N VAL A 110 -6.54 10.58 -1.31
CA VAL A 110 -5.16 10.98 -1.60
C VAL A 110 -4.94 11.12 -3.11
N CYS A 111 -5.40 10.16 -3.91
CA CYS A 111 -5.25 10.20 -5.37
C CYS A 111 -5.97 11.43 -5.98
N ASN A 112 -7.19 11.72 -5.51
CA ASN A 112 -7.95 12.91 -5.95
C ASN A 112 -7.24 14.22 -5.59
N ASN A 113 -6.54 14.26 -4.45
CA ASN A 113 -5.75 15.41 -4.02
C ASN A 113 -4.38 15.52 -4.70
N THR A 114 -3.98 14.53 -5.49
CA THR A 114 -2.69 14.50 -6.20
C THR A 114 -2.89 14.16 -7.68
N PRO A 115 -3.66 14.99 -8.43
CA PRO A 115 -4.06 14.67 -9.80
C PRO A 115 -2.89 14.52 -10.78
N ASP A 116 -1.76 15.18 -10.50
CA ASP A 116 -0.54 15.12 -11.32
C ASP A 116 0.31 13.88 -11.05
N THR A 117 -0.06 13.05 -10.07
CA THR A 117 0.64 11.81 -9.72
C THR A 117 -0.09 10.61 -10.29
N ALA A 118 0.62 9.74 -11.01
CA ALA A 118 0.13 8.43 -11.40
C ALA A 118 0.36 7.41 -10.26
N HIS A 119 -0.74 6.86 -9.74
CA HIS A 119 -0.72 5.92 -8.62
C HIS A 119 -0.85 4.48 -9.11
N TRP A 120 -0.09 3.58 -8.48
CA TRP A 120 -0.19 2.14 -8.71
C TRP A 120 -0.47 1.39 -7.41
N LEU A 121 -1.58 0.65 -7.38
CA LEU A 121 -2.02 -0.18 -6.25
C LEU A 121 -2.13 -1.65 -6.66
N PRO A 122 -1.04 -2.43 -6.57
CA PRO A 122 -1.13 -3.88 -6.56
C PRO A 122 -1.81 -4.38 -5.29
N THR A 123 -2.76 -5.30 -5.40
CA THR A 123 -3.47 -5.85 -4.22
C THR A 123 -3.94 -7.30 -4.46
N GLN A 124 -4.08 -8.06 -3.37
CA GLN A 124 -4.77 -9.35 -3.29
C GLN A 124 -6.10 -9.25 -2.53
N GLU A 125 -6.43 -8.10 -1.95
CA GLU A 125 -7.59 -7.89 -1.08
C GLU A 125 -8.88 -7.65 -1.89
N ARG A 126 -9.29 -8.70 -2.61
CA ARG A 126 -10.49 -8.74 -3.47
C ARG A 126 -11.75 -8.28 -2.75
N GLN A 127 -11.85 -8.57 -1.46
CA GLN A 127 -13.00 -8.23 -0.62
C GLN A 127 -13.29 -6.72 -0.53
N TYR A 128 -12.32 -5.87 -0.86
CA TYR A 128 -12.50 -4.41 -0.87
C TYR A 128 -12.74 -3.83 -2.25
N LEU A 129 -12.78 -4.66 -3.30
CA LEU A 129 -12.91 -4.24 -4.69
C LEU A 129 -14.16 -4.85 -5.34
N PRO A 130 -14.98 -4.06 -6.07
CA PRO A 130 -14.94 -2.60 -6.12
C PRO A 130 -15.41 -1.98 -4.79
N LEU A 131 -15.02 -0.73 -4.52
CA LEU A 131 -15.57 0.04 -3.41
C LEU A 131 -16.99 0.52 -3.77
N PRO A 132 -18.06 0.02 -3.11
CA PRO A 132 -19.43 0.31 -3.53
C PRO A 132 -19.77 1.80 -3.49
N GLY A 133 -20.50 2.28 -4.51
CA GLY A 133 -20.93 3.69 -4.59
C GLY A 133 -19.82 4.69 -4.84
N SER A 134 -18.65 4.25 -5.32
CA SER A 134 -17.51 5.11 -5.65
C SER A 134 -16.96 4.81 -7.04
N SER A 135 -16.32 5.80 -7.64
CA SER A 135 -15.52 5.67 -8.85
C SER A 135 -14.03 5.62 -8.50
N VAL A 136 -13.28 4.78 -9.22
CA VAL A 136 -11.82 4.76 -9.10
C VAL A 136 -11.26 6.08 -9.67
N PRO A 137 -10.39 6.80 -8.94
CA PRO A 137 -9.73 8.00 -9.45
C PRO A 137 -9.01 7.72 -10.78
N SER A 138 -9.10 8.65 -11.74
CA SER A 138 -8.54 8.46 -13.09
C SER A 138 -7.02 8.29 -13.10
N ASN A 139 -6.34 8.80 -12.08
CA ASN A 139 -4.90 8.69 -11.87
C ASN A 139 -4.50 7.46 -11.02
N LEU A 140 -5.42 6.56 -10.68
CA LEU A 140 -5.16 5.34 -9.91
C LEU A 140 -5.33 4.07 -10.74
N LEU A 141 -4.23 3.36 -10.97
CA LEU A 141 -4.24 2.00 -11.51
C LEU A 141 -4.30 0.97 -10.38
N ILE A 142 -5.44 0.31 -10.22
CA ILE A 142 -5.59 -0.85 -9.33
C ILE A 142 -5.27 -2.13 -10.10
N ARG A 143 -4.25 -2.87 -9.64
CA ARG A 143 -3.87 -4.16 -10.23
C ARG A 143 -4.19 -5.28 -9.25
N LEU A 144 -5.33 -5.94 -9.46
CA LEU A 144 -5.64 -7.16 -8.73
C LEU A 144 -4.67 -8.26 -9.16
N SER A 145 -3.89 -8.78 -8.20
CA SER A 145 -2.89 -9.81 -8.44
C SER A 145 -3.55 -11.18 -8.58
N ASN A 146 -3.00 -12.05 -9.43
CA ASN A 146 -3.58 -13.37 -9.64
C ASN A 146 -3.49 -14.24 -8.37
N ALA A 147 -4.45 -15.15 -8.17
CA ALA A 147 -4.48 -15.99 -6.98
C ALA A 147 -3.46 -17.14 -7.03
N LYS A 148 -3.14 -17.61 -8.23
CA LYS A 148 -2.17 -18.70 -8.49
C LYS A 148 -1.03 -18.22 -9.37
N ILE A 149 0.09 -18.91 -9.24
CA ILE A 149 1.26 -18.75 -10.11
C ILE A 149 0.97 -19.44 -11.46
N ASP A 150 1.45 -18.86 -12.55
CA ASP A 150 1.33 -19.38 -13.92
C ASP A 150 -0.12 -19.59 -14.43
N THR A 151 -1.08 -18.82 -13.90
CA THR A 151 -2.45 -18.80 -14.40
C THR A 151 -2.74 -17.56 -15.25
N LYS A 152 -3.68 -17.68 -16.19
CA LYS A 152 -4.15 -16.56 -17.02
C LYS A 152 -4.68 -15.41 -16.13
N PRO A 153 -4.45 -14.13 -16.51
CA PRO A 153 -4.94 -12.97 -15.78
C PRO A 153 -6.46 -12.94 -15.63
#